data_AF-A0A6N8G0Z5-F1
#
_entry.id   AF-A0A6N8G0Z5-F1
#
_cell.length_a   1.000
_cell.length_b   1.000
_cell.length_c   1.000
_cell.angle_alpha   90.00
_cell.angle_beta   90.00
_cell.angle_gamma   90.00
#
_symmetry.space_group_name_H-M   'P 1'
#
loop_
_entity.id
_entity.type
_entity.pdbx_description
1 polymer ?
#
loop_
_entity_poly.entity_id
_entity_poly.type
_entity_poly.pdbx_seq_one_letter_code
_entity_poly.pdbx_strand_id
1 'polypeptide(L)'
;RIVLMTSDRAIYKQYALSGFAPYAMGKMAQIGLMNVLVVEGKEHGILINAISPVAKTRMWNVQDEPEDLRPDQVAPGVLYLASPECRESGFILRASNGQFTAARWIERDNVDYPLNLAAVESSTAEDLATRWQEIAADVAF
;
A
#
# COMPACT_ATOMS: atom_id res chain seq x y z
N ARG A 1 2.60 -5.81 -18.21
CA ARG A 1 2.68 -4.96 -16.99
C ARG A 1 1.27 -4.57 -16.59
N ILE A 2 0.98 -4.61 -15.30
CA ILE A 2 -0.33 -4.25 -14.75
C ILE A 2 -0.09 -3.20 -13.67
N VAL A 3 -0.86 -2.11 -13.72
CA VAL A 3 -0.85 -1.07 -12.70
C VAL A 3 -2.22 -1.03 -12.05
N LEU A 4 -2.28 -1.46 -10.79
CA LEU A 4 -3.49 -1.43 -9.98
C LEU A 4 -3.62 -0.08 -9.27
N MET A 5 -4.84 0.27 -8.86
CA MET A 5 -5.14 1.59 -8.30
C MET A 5 -5.62 1.48 -6.85
N THR A 6 -4.73 1.75 -5.90
CA THR A 6 -5.05 1.82 -4.46
C THR A 6 -5.26 3.28 -4.00
N SER A 7 -5.22 3.57 -2.70
CA SER A 7 -5.36 4.91 -2.14
C SER A 7 -4.73 5.04 -0.77
N ASP A 8 -4.08 6.18 -0.52
CA ASP A 8 -3.53 6.55 0.78
C ASP A 8 -4.63 6.64 1.85
N ARG A 9 -5.88 6.95 1.45
CA ARG A 9 -7.06 6.92 2.35
C ARG A 9 -7.47 5.52 2.78
N ALA A 10 -7.03 4.50 2.06
CA ALA A 10 -7.25 3.10 2.39
C ALA A 10 -6.05 2.51 3.16
N ILE A 11 -4.84 2.97 2.84
CA ILE A 11 -3.58 2.48 3.42
C ILE A 11 -3.32 3.07 4.82
N TYR A 12 -3.51 4.38 4.99
CA TYR A 12 -3.09 5.09 6.19
C TYR A 12 -4.28 5.56 7.02
N LYS A 13 -4.28 5.19 8.30
CA LYS A 13 -5.34 5.54 9.25
C LYS A 13 -5.55 7.06 9.36
N GLN A 14 -4.47 7.85 9.36
CA GLN A 14 -4.54 9.31 9.46
C GLN A 14 -5.23 10.00 8.26
N TYR A 15 -5.43 9.29 7.14
CA TYR A 15 -6.12 9.81 5.96
C TYR A 15 -7.49 9.14 5.75
N ALA A 16 -7.91 8.23 6.62
CA ALA A 16 -9.17 7.53 6.51
C ALA A 16 -10.35 8.51 6.69
N LEU A 17 -11.44 8.26 5.94
CA LEU A 17 -12.66 9.07 5.99
C LEU A 17 -13.85 8.23 6.45
N SER A 18 -14.66 8.78 7.36
CA SER A 18 -15.91 8.15 7.77
C SER A 18 -16.88 8.03 6.58
N GLY A 19 -17.61 6.91 6.49
CA GLY A 19 -18.52 6.62 5.38
C GLY A 19 -17.86 6.06 4.11
N PHE A 20 -16.53 5.97 4.05
CA PHE A 20 -15.79 5.44 2.89
C PHE A 20 -15.43 3.94 3.01
N ALA A 21 -16.08 3.18 3.89
CA ALA A 21 -15.71 1.77 4.14
C ALA A 21 -15.68 0.89 2.86
N PRO A 22 -16.70 0.93 1.95
CA PRO A 22 -16.63 0.16 0.70
C PRO A 22 -15.49 0.61 -0.23
N TYR A 23 -15.19 1.91 -0.25
CA TYR A 23 -14.06 2.47 -1.00
C TYR A 23 -12.73 1.97 -0.45
N ALA A 24 -12.52 2.08 0.87
CA ALA A 24 -11.30 1.64 1.53
C ALA A 24 -11.07 0.14 1.33
N MET A 25 -12.13 -0.68 1.49
CA MET A 25 -12.10 -2.11 1.20
C MET A 25 -11.68 -2.38 -0.25
N GLY A 26 -12.34 -1.73 -1.23
CA GLY A 26 -12.01 -1.93 -2.65
C GLY A 26 -10.58 -1.54 -2.99
N LYS A 27 -10.05 -0.46 -2.39
CA LYS A 27 -8.68 0.03 -2.59
C LYS A 27 -7.63 -0.85 -1.90
N MET A 28 -7.91 -1.37 -0.71
CA MET A 28 -7.03 -2.35 -0.05
C MET A 28 -7.05 -3.71 -0.77
N ALA A 29 -8.19 -4.13 -1.32
CA ALA A 29 -8.29 -5.37 -2.08
C ALA A 29 -7.37 -5.39 -3.32
N GLN A 30 -7.09 -4.23 -3.93
CA GLN A 30 -6.12 -4.12 -5.02
C GLN A 30 -4.71 -4.54 -4.60
N ILE A 31 -4.34 -4.28 -3.34
CA ILE A 31 -3.03 -4.65 -2.80
C ILE A 31 -2.97 -6.17 -2.56
N GLY A 32 -4.01 -6.76 -1.99
CA GLY A 32 -4.09 -8.22 -1.85
C GLY A 32 -4.02 -8.93 -3.22
N LEU A 33 -4.76 -8.40 -4.21
CA LEU A 33 -4.69 -8.89 -5.59
C LEU A 33 -3.30 -8.73 -6.19
N MET A 34 -2.64 -7.59 -5.99
CA MET A 34 -1.25 -7.37 -6.42
C MET A 34 -0.35 -8.48 -5.90
N ASN A 35 -0.35 -8.73 -4.58
CA ASN A 35 0.56 -9.68 -3.94
C ASN A 35 0.44 -11.08 -4.56
N VAL A 36 -0.78 -11.56 -4.81
CA VAL A 36 -1.01 -12.86 -5.47
C VAL A 36 -0.55 -12.84 -6.92
N LEU A 37 -0.95 -11.82 -7.69
CA LEU A 37 -0.61 -11.74 -9.12
C LEU A 37 0.90 -11.58 -9.36
N VAL A 38 1.65 -10.97 -8.44
CA VAL A 38 3.13 -10.90 -8.55
C VAL A 38 3.75 -12.28 -8.56
N VAL A 39 3.22 -13.20 -7.74
CA VAL A 39 3.71 -14.59 -7.69
C VAL A 39 3.26 -15.35 -8.94
N GLU A 40 1.97 -15.31 -9.28
CA GLU A 40 1.40 -16.01 -10.43
C GLU A 40 1.96 -15.50 -11.77
N GLY A 41 2.21 -14.18 -11.88
CA GLY A 41 2.68 -13.54 -13.09
C GLY A 41 4.18 -13.73 -13.36
N LYS A 42 4.95 -14.19 -12.37
CA LYS A 42 6.42 -14.29 -12.44
C LYS A 42 6.89 -15.16 -13.59
N GLU A 43 6.30 -16.34 -13.76
CA GLU A 43 6.66 -17.30 -14.82
C GLU A 43 6.35 -16.78 -16.22
N HIS A 44 5.45 -15.81 -16.32
CA HIS A 44 5.04 -15.17 -17.58
C HIS A 44 5.74 -13.83 -17.84
N GLY A 45 6.68 -13.41 -16.97
CA GLY A 45 7.33 -12.11 -17.07
C GLY A 45 6.36 -10.93 -16.89
N ILE A 46 5.22 -11.15 -16.21
CA ILE A 46 4.24 -10.11 -15.94
C ILE A 46 4.62 -9.44 -14.62
N LEU A 47 4.95 -8.15 -14.69
CA LEU A 47 5.18 -7.32 -13.51
C LEU A 47 3.90 -6.57 -13.15
N ILE A 48 3.56 -6.58 -11.86
CA ILE A 48 2.35 -5.97 -11.31
C ILE A 48 2.77 -5.05 -10.16
N ASN A 49 2.32 -3.81 -10.21
CA ASN A 49 2.52 -2.83 -9.15
C ASN A 49 1.19 -2.09 -8.90
N ALA A 50 1.10 -1.37 -7.79
CA ALA A 50 -0.01 -0.50 -7.49
C ALA A 50 0.44 0.96 -7.45
N ILE A 51 -0.48 1.87 -7.76
CA ILE A 51 -0.30 3.31 -7.54
C ILE A 51 -1.35 3.82 -6.56
N SER A 52 -0.91 4.68 -5.66
CA SER A 52 -1.75 5.48 -4.75
C SER A 52 -1.64 6.95 -5.16
N PRO A 53 -2.52 7.44 -6.03
CA PRO A 53 -2.44 8.81 -6.52
C PRO A 53 -3.23 9.78 -5.65
N VAL A 54 -2.72 11.00 -5.57
CA VAL A 54 -3.42 12.15 -5.01
C VAL A 54 -3.49 13.22 -6.09
N ALA A 55 -4.71 13.45 -6.58
CA ALA A 55 -5.01 14.50 -7.54
C ALA A 55 -6.42 15.04 -7.30
N LYS A 56 -6.59 16.34 -7.54
CA LYS A 56 -7.86 17.03 -7.64
C LYS A 56 -8.61 16.47 -8.84
N THR A 57 -9.74 15.84 -8.55
CA THR A 57 -10.66 15.28 -9.54
C THR A 57 -12.08 15.54 -9.08
N ARG A 58 -13.07 15.27 -9.92
CA ARG A 58 -14.50 15.33 -9.55
C ARG A 58 -14.85 14.52 -8.27
N MET A 59 -14.05 13.50 -7.92
CA MET A 59 -14.25 12.68 -6.72
C MET A 59 -13.79 13.38 -5.41
N TRP A 60 -12.97 14.43 -5.49
CA TRP A 60 -12.31 15.03 -4.32
C TRP A 60 -13.28 15.75 -3.37
N ASN A 61 -14.37 16.35 -3.89
CA ASN A 61 -15.57 16.80 -3.16
C ASN A 61 -15.32 17.47 -1.79
N VAL A 62 -14.30 18.32 -1.68
CA VAL A 62 -13.93 19.09 -0.48
C VAL A 62 -13.88 20.58 -0.87
N GLN A 63 -14.33 21.49 0.00
CA GLN A 63 -14.17 22.93 -0.22
C GLN A 63 -12.71 23.35 0.06
N ASP A 64 -12.21 24.36 -0.65
CA ASP A 64 -10.82 24.85 -0.57
C ASP A 64 -9.75 23.86 -1.05
N GLU A 65 -9.95 23.30 -2.23
CA GLU A 65 -9.01 22.34 -2.83
C GLU A 65 -7.70 23.02 -3.29
N PRO A 66 -6.53 22.45 -2.97
CA PRO A 66 -5.25 22.94 -3.49
C PRO A 66 -5.20 22.88 -5.02
N GLU A 67 -4.79 23.99 -5.66
CA GLU A 67 -4.67 24.04 -7.13
C GLU A 67 -3.53 23.16 -7.67
N ASP A 68 -2.53 22.88 -6.82
CA ASP A 68 -1.32 22.14 -7.18
C ASP A 68 -1.49 20.62 -7.21
N LEU A 69 -2.68 20.08 -6.96
CA LEU A 69 -2.92 18.63 -7.02
C LEU A 69 -3.38 18.21 -8.42
N ARG A 70 -2.57 18.45 -9.45
CA ARG A 70 -3.03 18.18 -10.82
C ARG A 70 -2.80 16.73 -11.26
N PRO A 71 -3.74 16.10 -11.99
CA PRO A 71 -3.56 14.72 -12.48
C PRO A 71 -2.32 14.48 -13.35
N ASP A 72 -1.87 15.48 -14.12
CA ASP A 72 -0.65 15.39 -14.95
C ASP A 72 0.60 15.15 -14.12
N GLN A 73 0.62 15.58 -12.86
CA GLN A 73 1.77 15.40 -11.98
C GLN A 73 1.89 13.98 -11.40
N VAL A 74 0.83 13.18 -11.52
CA VAL A 74 0.84 11.74 -11.15
C VAL A 74 1.23 10.87 -12.35
N ALA A 75 0.96 11.34 -13.58
CA ALA A 75 1.14 10.57 -14.80
C ALA A 75 2.54 9.95 -14.99
N PRO A 76 3.66 10.64 -14.65
CA PRO A 76 4.99 10.03 -14.76
C PRO A 76 5.14 8.74 -13.95
N GLY A 77 4.55 8.67 -12.76
CA GLY A 77 4.60 7.47 -11.93
C GLY A 77 3.85 6.29 -12.55
N VAL A 78 2.66 6.54 -13.10
CA VAL A 78 1.88 5.50 -13.82
C VAL A 78 2.65 5.03 -15.05
N LEU A 79 3.18 5.96 -15.84
CA LEU A 79 3.94 5.65 -17.05
C LEU A 79 5.18 4.82 -16.72
N TYR A 80 5.93 5.17 -15.67
CA TYR A 80 7.07 4.38 -15.22
C TYR A 80 6.65 2.94 -14.88
N LEU A 81 5.65 2.74 -14.02
CA LEU A 81 5.18 1.40 -13.63
C LEU A 81 4.66 0.57 -14.82
N ALA A 82 4.13 1.22 -15.86
CA ALA A 82 3.66 0.58 -17.08
C ALA A 82 4.77 0.39 -18.15
N SER A 83 5.94 0.99 -17.98
CA SER A 83 7.02 1.02 -18.99
C SER A 83 8.03 -0.12 -18.86
N PRO A 84 8.74 -0.48 -19.96
CA PRO A 84 9.93 -1.34 -19.98
C PRO A 84 10.96 -1.08 -18.87
N GLU A 85 11.10 0.17 -18.43
CA GLU A 85 12.11 0.59 -17.44
C GLU A 85 11.78 0.13 -16.03
N CYS A 86 10.50 -0.07 -15.69
CA CYS A 86 10.15 -0.69 -14.42
C CYS A 86 10.43 -2.20 -14.49
N ARG A 87 11.42 -2.62 -13.69
CA ARG A 87 11.86 -4.01 -13.52
C ARG A 87 11.42 -4.61 -12.18
N GLU A 88 10.76 -3.81 -11.35
CA GLU A 88 10.28 -4.19 -10.03
C GLU A 88 8.81 -4.62 -10.05
N SER A 89 8.41 -5.44 -9.09
CA SER A 89 7.04 -5.93 -8.93
C SER A 89 6.67 -5.96 -7.44
N GLY A 90 5.39 -5.76 -7.12
CA GLY A 90 4.89 -5.81 -5.74
C GLY A 90 5.10 -4.52 -4.95
N PHE A 91 5.36 -3.39 -5.63
CA PHE A 91 5.46 -2.09 -4.98
C PHE A 91 4.18 -1.28 -5.11
N ILE A 92 3.93 -0.47 -4.08
CA ILE A 92 2.94 0.61 -4.11
C ILE A 92 3.70 1.92 -4.34
N LEU A 93 3.43 2.59 -5.45
CA LEU A 93 3.95 3.92 -5.71
C LEU A 93 2.95 4.97 -5.24
N ARG A 94 3.30 5.74 -4.22
CA ARG A 94 2.56 6.94 -3.81
C ARG A 94 2.97 8.08 -4.73
N ALA A 95 1.99 8.84 -5.22
CA ALA A 95 2.22 9.91 -6.18
C ALA A 95 1.34 11.12 -5.87
N SER A 96 1.94 12.28 -5.58
CA SER A 96 1.22 13.51 -5.24
C SER A 96 2.08 14.73 -5.58
N ASN A 97 1.51 15.74 -6.25
CA ASN A 97 2.20 17.01 -6.57
C ASN A 97 3.63 16.83 -7.13
N GLY A 98 3.80 15.87 -8.06
CA GLY A 98 5.09 15.58 -8.70
C GLY A 98 6.11 14.84 -7.81
N GLN A 99 5.70 14.42 -6.62
CA GLN A 99 6.52 13.67 -5.67
C GLN A 99 6.11 12.20 -5.66
N PHE A 100 7.09 11.32 -5.48
CA PHE A 100 6.92 9.88 -5.54
C PHE A 100 7.59 9.19 -4.35
N THR A 101 6.93 8.18 -3.78
CA THR A 101 7.51 7.34 -2.73
C THR A 101 7.03 5.91 -2.93
N ALA A 102 7.96 4.96 -2.97
CA ALA A 102 7.63 3.54 -3.04
C ALA A 102 7.42 2.98 -1.62
N ALA A 103 6.41 2.13 -1.45
CA ALA A 103 6.11 1.45 -0.20
C ALA A 103 5.79 -0.03 -0.46
N ARG A 104 6.10 -0.89 0.51
CA ARG A 104 5.73 -2.30 0.58
C ARG A 104 5.94 -2.78 2.00
N TRP A 105 5.10 -3.70 2.47
CA TRP A 105 5.32 -4.36 3.74
C TRP A 105 6.68 -5.06 3.76
N ILE A 106 7.36 -4.91 4.88
CA ILE A 106 8.58 -5.63 5.21
C ILE A 106 8.35 -6.45 6.47
N GLU A 107 8.89 -7.65 6.47
CA GLU A 107 8.86 -8.55 7.61
C GLU A 107 10.08 -8.26 8.51
N ARG A 108 10.01 -8.64 9.79
CA ARG A 108 11.18 -8.61 10.68
C ARG A 108 12.25 -9.60 10.21
N ASP A 109 13.49 -9.35 10.61
CA ASP A 109 14.58 -10.30 10.41
C ASP A 109 14.32 -11.62 11.18
N ASN A 110 14.77 -12.74 10.61
CA ASN A 110 14.67 -14.09 11.19
C ASN A 110 13.26 -14.69 11.31
N VAL A 111 12.27 -14.18 10.55
CA VAL A 111 10.97 -14.85 10.40
C VAL A 111 11.10 -16.14 9.58
N ASP A 112 10.55 -17.24 10.12
CA ASP A 112 10.32 -18.52 9.46
C ASP A 112 8.80 -18.79 9.47
N TYR A 113 8.11 -18.18 8.51
CA TYR A 113 6.65 -18.23 8.41
C TYR A 113 6.17 -19.64 7.98
N PRO A 114 5.10 -20.19 8.59
CA PRO A 114 4.22 -19.57 9.60
C PRO A 114 4.56 -19.93 11.06
N LEU A 115 5.65 -20.65 11.31
CA LEU A 115 5.92 -21.28 12.61
C LEU A 115 6.67 -20.38 13.59
N ASN A 116 7.52 -19.48 13.10
CA ASN A 116 8.29 -18.54 13.92
C ASN A 116 8.23 -17.14 13.32
N LEU A 117 7.49 -16.24 13.97
CA LEU A 117 7.36 -14.84 13.55
C LEU A 117 8.44 -13.93 14.15
N ALA A 118 9.49 -14.50 14.77
CA ALA A 118 10.54 -13.76 15.48
C ALA A 118 9.98 -12.71 16.46
N ALA A 119 8.92 -13.09 17.17
CA ALA A 119 8.05 -12.19 17.93
C ALA A 119 7.89 -12.62 19.40
N VAL A 120 7.12 -11.83 20.13
CA VAL A 120 6.77 -12.06 21.54
C VAL A 120 5.92 -13.33 21.67
N GLU A 121 6.42 -14.34 22.38
CA GLU A 121 5.66 -15.54 22.75
C GLU A 121 4.71 -15.23 23.91
N SER A 122 3.45 -15.67 23.80
CA SER A 122 2.46 -15.57 24.89
C SER A 122 1.51 -16.76 24.82
N SER A 123 1.03 -17.23 25.97
CA SER A 123 0.19 -18.43 26.08
C SER A 123 -1.23 -18.16 26.59
N THR A 124 -1.52 -16.94 27.04
CA THR A 124 -2.85 -16.53 27.52
C THR A 124 -3.20 -15.12 27.03
N ALA A 125 -4.49 -14.80 26.99
CA ALA A 125 -4.95 -13.47 26.56
C ALA A 125 -4.51 -12.36 27.54
N GLU A 126 -4.46 -12.66 28.84
CA GLU A 126 -4.04 -11.74 29.90
C GLU A 126 -2.56 -11.40 29.81
N ASP A 127 -1.70 -12.38 29.51
CA ASP A 127 -0.27 -12.16 29.28
C ASP A 127 -0.06 -11.31 28.01
N LEU A 128 -0.79 -11.62 26.93
CA LEU A 128 -0.76 -10.84 25.70
C LEU A 128 -1.15 -9.37 25.93
N ALA A 129 -2.20 -9.13 26.72
CA ALA A 129 -2.64 -7.78 27.08
C ALA A 129 -1.56 -7.02 27.88
N THR A 130 -0.89 -7.70 28.81
CA THR A 130 0.20 -7.12 29.61
C THR A 130 1.40 -6.76 28.75
N ARG A 131 1.68 -7.55 27.71
CA ARG A 131 2.84 -7.40 26.81
C ARG A 131 2.53 -6.65 25.53
N TRP A 132 1.35 -6.02 25.41
CA TRP A 132 0.93 -5.35 24.18
C TRP A 132 1.93 -4.31 23.68
N GLN A 133 2.59 -3.57 24.57
CA GLN A 133 3.58 -2.57 24.19
C GLN A 133 4.82 -3.19 23.53
N GLU A 134 5.21 -4.41 23.92
CA GLU A 134 6.29 -5.18 23.27
C GLU A 134 5.84 -5.68 21.89
N ILE A 135 4.59 -6.15 21.79
CA ILE A 135 4.01 -6.69 20.55
C ILE A 135 3.84 -5.60 19.50
N ALA A 136 3.38 -4.42 19.92
CA ALA A 136 3.09 -3.29 19.04
C ALA A 136 4.33 -2.43 18.72
N ALA A 137 5.51 -2.79 19.24
CA ALA A 137 6.76 -2.14 18.88
C ALA A 137 7.11 -2.41 17.40
N ASP A 138 7.78 -1.46 16.74
CA ASP A 138 8.24 -1.51 15.34
C ASP A 138 7.18 -1.95 14.30
N VAL A 139 6.08 -1.22 14.20
CA VAL A 139 5.12 -1.40 13.10
C VAL A 139 5.71 -0.77 11.83
N ALA A 140 6.56 -1.52 11.11
CA ALA A 140 7.10 -1.08 9.82
C ALA A 140 6.05 -1.23 8.71
N PHE A 141 6.01 -0.24 7.83
CA PHE A 141 5.23 -0.23 6.59
C PHE A 141 6.18 -0.19 5.40
#